data_AF-A0A0P1E5G5-F1
#
_entry.id   AF-A0A0P1E5G5-F1
#
_cell.length_a   1.000
_cell.length_b   1.000
_cell.length_c   1.000
_cell.angle_alpha   90.00
_cell.angle_beta   90.00
_cell.angle_gamma   90.00
#
_symmetry.space_group_name_H-M   'P 1'
#
loop_
_entity.id
_entity.type
_entity.pdbx_description
1 polymer ?
#
loop_
_entity_poly.entity_id
_entity_poly.type
_entity_poly.pdbx_seq_one_letter_code
_entity_poly.pdbx_strand_id
1 'polypeptide(L)'
;MLYRLSAAWAWVELWCAAALAVCVTLLILLNAVTRTAGNALFWVDELAIYAMVWMTFLGASAALHHRNSVSITILADLVPPHVRAIIRKAVDIVVFAFAIAILWFCWRWFLPLDIARTGFDATAFQGNTFNFIYAEPTSTLGLPKFLFWLVMWLFALGATLHSTMHLLTRPGQGSPV
;
A
#
# COMPACT_ATOMS: atom_id res chain seq x y z
N MET A 1 19.36 -13.99 -0.52
CA MET A 1 19.46 -12.50 -0.60
C MET A 1 18.09 -11.84 -0.69
N LEU A 2 17.21 -12.26 -1.61
CA LEU A 2 15.84 -11.72 -1.76
C LEU A 2 14.97 -11.80 -0.49
N TYR A 3 15.08 -12.90 0.28
CA TYR A 3 14.37 -13.04 1.57
C TYR A 3 14.72 -11.92 2.55
N ARG A 4 16.02 -11.61 2.72
CA ARG A 4 16.48 -10.55 3.63
C ARG A 4 16.04 -9.17 3.18
N LEU A 5 16.00 -8.94 1.87
CA LEU A 5 15.53 -7.69 1.29
C LEU A 5 14.02 -7.50 1.53
N SER A 6 13.21 -8.53 1.30
CA SER A 6 11.76 -8.47 1.56
C SER A 6 11.46 -8.35 3.05
N ALA A 7 12.22 -9.02 3.91
CA ALA A 7 12.07 -8.88 5.36
C ALA A 7 12.43 -7.47 5.84
N ALA A 8 13.55 -6.91 5.37
CA ALA A 8 13.91 -5.53 5.70
C ALA A 8 12.85 -4.53 5.23
N TRP A 9 12.31 -4.72 4.03
CA TRP A 9 11.23 -3.90 3.49
C TRP A 9 9.97 -3.98 4.34
N ALA A 10 9.53 -5.19 4.70
CA ALA A 10 8.37 -5.40 5.56
C ALA A 10 8.54 -4.76 6.96
N TRP A 11 9.75 -4.81 7.52
CA TRP A 11 10.06 -4.12 8.78
C TRP A 11 9.91 -2.61 8.66
N VAL A 12 10.40 -2.00 7.58
CA VAL A 12 10.23 -0.57 7.32
C VAL A 12 8.75 -0.22 7.16
N GLU A 13 8.00 -1.00 6.39
CA GLU A 13 6.55 -0.83 6.23
C GLU A 13 5.82 -0.88 7.58
N LEU A 14 6.19 -1.83 8.45
CA LEU A 14 5.59 -1.99 9.77
C LEU A 14 5.90 -0.81 10.71
N TRP A 15 7.16 -0.35 10.74
CA TRP A 15 7.55 0.82 11.54
C TRP A 15 6.86 2.09 11.05
N CYS A 16 6.78 2.30 9.73
CA CYS A 16 6.03 3.42 9.16
C CYS A 16 4.54 3.34 9.50
N ALA A 17 3.92 2.16 9.40
CA ALA A 17 2.54 1.96 9.79
C ALA A 17 2.31 2.25 11.29
N ALA A 18 3.20 1.78 12.16
CA ALA A 18 3.13 2.05 13.61
C ALA A 18 3.28 3.55 13.93
N ALA A 19 4.22 4.23 13.27
CA ALA A 19 4.39 5.68 13.42
C ALA A 19 3.13 6.45 12.96
N LEU A 20 2.52 6.03 11.85
CA LEU A 20 1.27 6.60 11.36
C LEU A 20 0.10 6.32 12.34
N ALA A 21 0.04 5.14 12.97
CA ALA A 21 -0.98 4.83 13.97
C ALA A 21 -0.89 5.78 15.19
N VAL A 22 0.33 6.03 15.68
CA VAL A 22 0.57 7.02 16.75
C VAL A 22 0.17 8.41 16.27
N CYS A 23 0.55 8.80 15.05
CA CYS A 23 0.19 10.08 14.46
C CYS A 23 -1.33 10.28 14.38
N VAL A 24 -2.07 9.30 13.86
CA VAL A 24 -3.55 9.33 13.80
C VAL A 24 -4.14 9.49 15.19
N THR A 25 -3.64 8.75 16.17
CA THR A 25 -4.12 8.85 17.56
C THR A 25 -3.91 10.26 18.12
N LEU A 26 -2.72 10.84 17.92
CA LEU A 26 -2.40 12.21 18.36
C LEU A 26 -3.23 13.26 17.62
N LEU A 27 -3.47 13.09 16.32
CA LEU A 27 -4.32 13.98 15.52
C LEU A 27 -5.76 13.96 16.05
N ILE A 28 -6.32 12.78 16.32
CA ILE A 28 -7.68 12.66 16.85
C ILE A 28 -7.78 13.28 18.25
N LEU A 29 -6.78 13.05 19.12
CA LEU A 29 -6.74 13.68 20.45
C LEU A 29 -6.63 15.21 20.36
N LEU A 30 -5.78 15.72 19.46
CA LEU A 30 -5.64 17.15 19.19
C LEU A 30 -6.97 17.74 18.69
N ASN A 31 -7.64 17.08 17.75
CA ASN A 31 -8.96 17.51 17.29
C ASN A 31 -9.98 17.54 18.44
N ALA A 32 -10.03 16.48 19.25
CA ALA A 32 -10.94 16.42 20.39
C ALA A 32 -10.72 17.58 21.39
N VAL A 33 -9.46 17.90 21.73
CA VAL A 33 -9.12 19.00 22.65
C VAL A 33 -9.40 20.37 22.03
N THR A 34 -9.04 20.58 20.78
CA THR A 34 -9.27 21.86 20.09
C THR A 34 -10.76 22.13 19.85
N ARG A 35 -11.53 21.07 19.55
CA ARG A 35 -12.98 21.13 19.40
C ARG A 35 -13.69 21.48 20.72
N THR A 36 -13.25 20.94 21.85
CA THR A 36 -13.80 21.33 23.16
C THR A 36 -13.39 22.75 23.57
N ALA A 37 -12.24 23.23 23.09
CA ALA A 37 -11.79 24.62 23.24
C ALA A 37 -12.47 25.63 22.28
N GLY A 38 -13.43 25.18 21.45
CA GLY A 38 -14.22 26.05 20.58
C GLY A 38 -13.61 26.37 19.21
N ASN A 39 -12.45 25.77 18.85
CA ASN A 39 -11.81 25.95 17.55
C ASN A 39 -11.62 24.59 16.86
N ALA A 40 -12.57 24.20 16.01
CA ALA A 40 -12.50 22.92 15.29
C ALA A 40 -11.49 23.01 14.13
N LEU A 41 -10.36 22.29 14.22
CA LEU A 41 -9.38 22.21 13.15
C LEU A 41 -9.81 21.17 12.10
N PHE A 42 -10.58 21.59 11.10
CA PHE A 42 -11.10 20.70 10.04
C PHE A 42 -10.02 19.96 9.23
N TRP A 43 -8.81 20.52 9.12
CA TRP A 43 -7.70 19.88 8.40
C TRP A 43 -7.16 18.64 9.11
N VAL A 44 -7.37 18.53 10.43
CA VAL A 44 -6.89 17.40 11.23
C VAL A 44 -7.65 16.13 10.88
N ASP A 45 -8.95 16.23 10.63
CA ASP A 45 -9.79 15.11 10.20
C ASP A 45 -9.34 14.58 8.83
N GLU A 46 -9.10 15.48 7.87
CA GLU A 46 -8.63 15.10 6.53
C GLU A 46 -7.24 14.44 6.60
N LEU A 47 -6.32 15.00 7.39
CA LEU A 47 -4.97 14.44 7.56
C LEU A 47 -5.01 13.06 8.22
N ALA A 48 -5.85 12.87 9.25
CA ALA A 48 -6.00 11.60 9.93
C ALA A 48 -6.52 10.51 8.99
N ILE A 49 -7.49 10.82 8.13
CA ILE A 49 -7.98 9.88 7.11
C ILE A 49 -6.85 9.46 6.17
N TYR A 50 -6.07 10.41 5.64
CA TYR A 50 -4.95 10.09 4.76
C TYR A 50 -3.86 9.28 5.47
N ALA A 51 -3.54 9.59 6.73
CA ALA A 51 -2.59 8.82 7.53
C ALA A 51 -3.08 7.38 7.79
N MET A 52 -4.38 7.19 8.06
CA MET A 52 -4.98 5.86 8.18
C MET A 52 -4.88 5.08 6.86
N VAL A 53 -5.16 5.71 5.72
CA VAL A 53 -5.02 5.08 4.40
C VAL A 53 -3.57 4.60 4.19
N TRP A 54 -2.59 5.47 4.48
CA TRP A 54 -1.18 5.10 4.39
C TRP A 54 -0.82 3.92 5.29
N MET A 55 -1.26 3.96 6.55
CA MET A 55 -1.04 2.89 7.51
C MET A 55 -1.65 1.56 7.02
N THR A 56 -2.88 1.58 6.51
CA THR A 56 -3.59 0.38 6.03
C THR A 56 -2.86 -0.27 4.86
N PHE A 57 -2.43 0.51 3.87
CA PHE A 57 -1.71 -0.04 2.71
C PHE A 57 -0.32 -0.57 3.09
N LEU A 58 0.44 0.14 3.91
CA LEU A 58 1.73 -0.33 4.40
C LEU A 58 1.58 -1.62 5.23
N GLY A 59 0.60 -1.64 6.14
CA GLY A 59 0.26 -2.83 6.92
C GLY A 59 -0.19 -4.00 6.06
N ALA A 60 -0.98 -3.76 5.00
CA ALA A 60 -1.40 -4.79 4.07
C ALA A 60 -0.23 -5.39 3.28
N SER A 61 0.71 -4.56 2.81
CA SER A 61 1.94 -5.02 2.14
C SER A 61 2.79 -5.91 3.07
N ALA A 62 2.99 -5.46 4.31
CA ALA A 62 3.73 -6.23 5.32
C ALA A 62 2.97 -7.51 5.74
N ALA A 63 1.64 -7.53 5.73
CA ALA A 63 0.84 -8.71 6.02
C ALA A 63 0.92 -9.75 4.89
N LEU A 64 1.04 -9.31 3.63
CA LEU A 64 1.40 -10.19 2.53
C LEU A 64 2.75 -10.87 2.84
N HIS A 65 3.72 -10.12 3.41
CA HIS A 65 5.05 -10.65 3.76
C HIS A 65 5.01 -11.98 4.53
N HIS A 66 4.19 -11.95 5.57
CA HIS A 66 4.13 -13.01 6.57
C HIS A 66 3.17 -14.15 6.19
N ARG A 67 2.56 -14.12 4.98
CA ARG A 67 1.44 -15.01 4.61
C ARG A 67 0.33 -15.02 5.66
N ASN A 68 0.19 -13.93 6.42
CA ASN A 68 -0.73 -13.87 7.56
C ASN A 68 -2.17 -13.55 7.12
N SER A 69 -2.42 -13.53 5.81
CA SER A 69 -3.76 -13.52 5.22
C SER A 69 -4.43 -14.80 5.69
N VAL A 70 -5.39 -14.67 6.62
CA VAL A 70 -6.19 -15.74 7.23
C VAL A 70 -6.42 -16.87 6.23
N SER A 71 -5.51 -17.85 6.24
CA SER A 71 -5.65 -19.02 5.40
C SER A 71 -6.82 -19.78 5.99
N ILE A 72 -7.77 -20.19 5.16
CA ILE A 72 -8.82 -21.12 5.58
C ILE A 72 -8.10 -22.46 5.83
N THR A 73 -7.51 -22.59 7.00
CA THR A 73 -6.71 -23.73 7.43
C THR A 73 -7.54 -25.00 7.41
N ILE A 74 -8.84 -24.88 7.72
CA ILE A 74 -9.80 -25.97 7.65
C ILE A 74 -9.78 -26.63 6.26
N LEU A 75 -9.87 -25.86 5.18
CA LEU A 75 -9.89 -26.44 3.83
C LEU A 75 -8.50 -26.93 3.39
N ALA A 76 -7.42 -26.35 3.90
CA ALA A 76 -6.05 -26.76 3.59
C ALA A 76 -5.59 -28.03 4.35
N ASP A 77 -6.16 -28.28 5.53
CA ASP A 77 -5.81 -29.40 6.39
C ASP A 77 -6.64 -30.67 6.10
N LEU A 78 -7.77 -30.53 5.40
CA LEU A 78 -8.59 -31.66 4.94
C LEU A 78 -8.06 -32.36 3.66
N VAL A 79 -7.04 -31.81 3.01
CA VAL A 79 -6.65 -32.21 1.66
C VAL A 79 -5.21 -32.76 1.63
N PRO A 80 -4.92 -33.84 0.88
CA PRO A 80 -3.58 -34.42 0.79
C PRO A 80 -2.47 -33.40 0.43
N PRO A 81 -1.23 -33.64 0.89
CA PRO A 81 -0.14 -32.66 0.86
C PRO A 81 0.19 -32.13 -0.55
N HIS A 82 0.00 -32.96 -1.58
CA HIS A 82 0.20 -32.58 -2.98
C HIS A 82 -0.79 -31.50 -3.44
N VAL A 83 -2.08 -31.65 -3.11
CA VAL A 83 -3.11 -30.68 -3.52
C VAL A 83 -2.97 -29.39 -2.72
N ARG A 84 -2.59 -29.46 -1.44
CA ARG A 84 -2.26 -28.27 -0.63
C ARG A 84 -1.11 -27.47 -1.24
N ALA A 85 -0.12 -28.11 -1.84
CA ALA A 85 0.97 -27.43 -2.54
C ALA A 85 0.48 -26.72 -3.81
N ILE A 86 -0.41 -27.35 -4.59
CA ILE A 86 -1.02 -26.75 -5.78
C ILE A 86 -1.89 -25.55 -5.42
N ILE A 87 -2.76 -25.68 -4.42
CA ILE A 87 -3.63 -24.59 -3.95
C ILE A 87 -2.79 -23.38 -3.50
N ARG A 88 -1.76 -23.61 -2.69
CA ARG A 88 -0.86 -22.53 -2.27
C ARG A 88 -0.19 -21.85 -3.46
N LYS A 89 0.26 -22.64 -4.44
CA LYS A 89 0.88 -22.07 -5.65
C LYS A 89 -0.11 -21.26 -6.48
N ALA A 90 -1.35 -21.72 -6.60
CA ALA A 90 -2.40 -21.00 -7.31
C ALA A 90 -2.71 -19.66 -6.61
N VAL A 91 -2.82 -19.64 -5.27
CA VAL A 91 -2.99 -18.41 -4.50
C VAL A 91 -1.82 -17.44 -4.73
N ASP A 92 -0.58 -17.93 -4.67
CA ASP A 92 0.61 -17.08 -4.91
C ASP A 92 0.59 -16.46 -6.33
N ILE A 93 0.16 -17.22 -7.34
CA ILE A 93 0.01 -16.72 -8.72
C ILE A 93 -1.09 -15.65 -8.81
N VAL A 94 -2.24 -15.87 -8.16
CA VAL A 94 -3.35 -14.91 -8.14
C VAL A 94 -2.92 -13.60 -7.45
N VAL A 95 -2.24 -13.69 -6.31
CA VAL A 95 -1.73 -12.53 -5.59
C VAL A 95 -0.68 -11.78 -6.43
N PHE A 96 0.21 -12.49 -7.12
CA PHE A 96 1.17 -11.87 -8.02
C PHE A 96 0.50 -11.16 -9.20
N ALA A 97 -0.47 -11.82 -9.85
CA ALA A 97 -1.23 -11.23 -10.95
C ALA A 97 -1.99 -9.97 -10.49
N PHE A 98 -2.58 -10.01 -9.30
CA PHE A 98 -3.23 -8.86 -8.68
C PHE A 98 -2.25 -7.71 -8.42
N ALA A 99 -1.06 -7.99 -7.89
CA ALA A 99 -0.04 -6.98 -7.64
C ALA A 99 0.46 -6.31 -8.95
N ILE A 100 0.65 -7.10 -10.01
CA ILE A 100 1.00 -6.58 -11.34
C ILE A 100 -0.13 -5.74 -11.94
N ALA A 101 -1.38 -6.16 -11.76
CA ALA A 101 -2.53 -5.39 -12.22
C ALA A 101 -2.59 -4.02 -11.54
N ILE A 102 -2.34 -3.94 -10.22
CA ILE A 102 -2.28 -2.65 -9.51
C ILE A 102 -1.15 -1.78 -10.03
N LEU A 103 0.06 -2.33 -10.26
CA LEU A 103 1.16 -1.56 -10.86
C LEU A 103 0.77 -0.99 -12.22
N TRP A 104 0.10 -1.79 -13.05
CA TRP A 104 -0.35 -1.35 -14.36
C TRP A 104 -1.42 -0.25 -14.26
N PHE A 105 -2.36 -0.37 -13.33
CA PHE A 105 -3.34 0.69 -13.04
C PHE A 105 -2.65 1.98 -12.55
N CYS A 106 -1.66 1.89 -11.66
CA CYS A 106 -0.90 3.04 -11.19
C CYS A 106 -0.18 3.72 -12.36
N TRP A 107 0.46 2.96 -13.24
CA TRP A 107 1.10 3.49 -14.44
C TRP A 107 0.12 4.20 -15.37
N ARG A 108 -1.04 3.58 -15.64
CA ARG A 108 -2.07 4.14 -16.52
C ARG A 108 -2.75 5.38 -15.92
N TRP A 109 -2.86 5.43 -14.60
CA TRP A 109 -3.51 6.52 -13.89
C TRP A 109 -2.60 7.74 -13.70
N PHE A 110 -1.33 7.53 -13.33
CA PHE A 110 -0.38 8.62 -13.11
C PHE A 110 0.29 9.11 -14.41
N LEU A 111 0.38 8.27 -15.44
CA LEU A 111 1.02 8.62 -16.72
C LEU A 111 2.41 9.27 -16.53
N PRO A 112 3.33 8.60 -15.82
CA PRO A 112 4.61 9.19 -15.40
C PRO A 112 5.49 9.62 -16.59
N LEU A 113 5.33 8.98 -17.75
CA LEU A 113 6.07 9.34 -18.95
C LEU A 113 5.58 10.67 -19.56
N ASP A 114 4.27 10.92 -19.53
CA ASP A 114 3.68 12.11 -20.13
C ASP A 114 3.95 13.36 -19.28
N ILE A 115 3.90 13.24 -17.95
CA ILE A 115 4.31 14.35 -17.05
C ILE A 115 5.81 14.66 -17.17
N ALA A 116 6.65 13.66 -17.43
CA ALA A 116 8.08 13.88 -17.68
C ALA A 116 8.31 14.60 -19.02
N ARG A 117 7.51 14.28 -20.07
CA ARG A 117 7.57 14.96 -21.36
C ARG A 117 7.11 16.40 -21.31
N THR A 118 6.19 16.75 -20.41
CA THR A 118 5.76 18.14 -20.19
C THR A 118 6.68 18.91 -19.24
N GLY A 119 7.84 18.35 -18.86
CA GLY A 119 8.78 19.02 -17.97
C GLY A 119 8.27 19.19 -16.54
N PHE A 120 7.38 18.30 -16.08
CA PHE A 120 6.71 18.38 -14.78
C PHE A 120 5.77 19.59 -14.60
N ASP A 121 5.34 20.21 -15.70
CA ASP A 121 4.28 21.21 -15.66
C ASP A 121 2.89 20.53 -15.64
N ALA A 122 2.21 20.66 -14.49
CA ALA A 122 0.87 20.11 -14.27
C ALA A 122 -0.19 20.75 -15.19
N THR A 123 -0.02 22.02 -15.57
CA THR A 123 -0.97 22.76 -16.42
C THR A 123 -0.86 22.29 -17.87
N ALA A 124 0.36 22.10 -18.36
CA ALA A 124 0.60 21.52 -19.68
C ALA A 124 0.14 20.05 -19.73
N PHE A 125 0.38 19.27 -18.65
CA PHE A 125 -0.03 17.87 -18.56
C PHE A 125 -1.55 17.70 -18.62
N GLN A 126 -2.30 18.45 -17.82
CA GLN A 126 -3.76 18.36 -17.80
C GLN A 126 -4.37 18.81 -19.14
N GLY A 127 -3.78 19.81 -19.81
CA GLY A 127 -4.23 20.28 -21.13
C GLY A 127 -4.05 19.23 -22.23
N ASN A 128 -2.98 18.45 -22.17
CA ASN A 128 -2.70 17.39 -23.16
C ASN A 128 -3.45 16.09 -22.89
N THR A 129 -3.71 15.78 -21.62
CA THR A 129 -4.11 14.43 -21.19
C THR A 129 -5.49 14.36 -20.55
N PHE A 130 -6.09 15.52 -20.23
CA PHE A 130 -7.33 15.64 -19.43
C PHE A 130 -7.25 14.94 -18.06
N ASN A 131 -6.03 14.80 -17.53
CA ASN A 131 -5.77 14.15 -16.25
C ASN A 131 -5.36 15.21 -15.22
N PHE A 132 -6.10 15.27 -14.12
CA PHE A 132 -5.98 16.31 -13.09
C PHE A 132 -5.23 15.86 -11.84
N ILE A 133 -4.64 14.64 -11.85
CA ILE A 133 -4.02 14.03 -10.67
C ILE A 133 -2.98 14.94 -9.99
N TYR A 134 -2.19 15.68 -10.76
CA TYR A 134 -1.13 16.56 -10.25
C TYR A 134 -1.59 17.98 -9.90
N ALA A 135 -2.76 18.39 -10.37
CA ALA A 135 -3.29 19.74 -10.20
C ALA A 135 -4.35 19.83 -9.09
N GLU A 136 -4.92 18.70 -8.67
CA GLU A 136 -6.00 18.67 -7.68
C GLU A 136 -5.46 18.82 -6.24
N PRO A 137 -5.80 19.90 -5.51
CA PRO A 137 -5.46 20.03 -4.10
C PRO A 137 -6.43 19.25 -3.21
N THR A 138 -6.00 18.97 -1.98
CA THR A 138 -6.86 18.50 -0.88
C THR A 138 -7.82 19.58 -0.44
N SER A 139 -8.99 19.18 0.07
CA SER A 139 -10.10 20.08 0.36
C SER A 139 -9.80 21.08 1.48
N THR A 140 -9.05 20.67 2.50
CA THR A 140 -8.80 21.48 3.70
C THR A 140 -7.32 21.78 3.93
N LEU A 141 -6.42 20.86 3.53
CA LEU A 141 -4.97 21.03 3.68
C LEU A 141 -4.32 21.89 2.59
N GLY A 142 -4.98 22.05 1.43
CA GLY A 142 -4.40 22.73 0.26
C GLY A 142 -3.16 22.05 -0.34
N LEU A 143 -2.80 20.85 0.12
CA LEU A 143 -1.68 20.05 -0.40
C LEU A 143 -2.08 19.32 -1.68
N PRO A 144 -1.14 19.01 -2.58
CA PRO A 144 -1.46 18.29 -3.80
C PRO A 144 -1.83 16.83 -3.50
N LYS A 145 -3.00 16.39 -4.00
CA LYS A 145 -3.60 15.10 -3.64
C LYS A 145 -2.76 13.90 -4.10
N PHE A 146 -2.00 14.04 -5.19
CA PHE A 146 -1.16 12.95 -5.70
C PHE A 146 -0.16 12.42 -4.66
N LEU A 147 0.29 13.24 -3.71
CA LEU A 147 1.19 12.81 -2.65
C LEU A 147 0.58 11.68 -1.83
N PHE A 148 -0.71 11.78 -1.52
CA PHE A 148 -1.40 10.75 -0.74
C PHE A 148 -1.61 9.47 -1.56
N TRP A 149 -1.79 9.60 -2.87
CA TRP A 149 -1.92 8.46 -3.78
C TRP A 149 -0.60 7.70 -4.03
N LEU A 150 0.56 8.27 -3.70
CA LEU A 150 1.86 7.57 -3.82
C LEU A 150 1.94 6.29 -2.98
N VAL A 151 1.12 6.16 -1.94
CA VAL A 151 1.02 4.92 -1.18
C VAL A 151 0.66 3.73 -2.07
N MET A 152 -0.13 3.94 -3.13
CA MET A 152 -0.50 2.85 -4.04
C MET A 152 0.69 2.33 -4.82
N TRP A 153 1.62 3.21 -5.21
CA TRP A 153 2.88 2.80 -5.84
C TRP A 153 3.75 1.99 -4.88
N LEU A 154 3.90 2.46 -3.64
CA LEU A 154 4.66 1.75 -2.61
C LEU A 154 4.06 0.36 -2.33
N PHE A 155 2.75 0.29 -2.14
CA PHE A 155 2.03 -0.97 -1.95
C PHE A 155 2.19 -1.90 -3.14
N ALA A 156 2.04 -1.42 -4.37
CA ALA A 156 2.14 -2.23 -5.57
C ALA A 156 3.56 -2.80 -5.76
N LEU A 157 4.59 -2.00 -5.51
CA LEU A 157 5.99 -2.43 -5.52
C LEU A 157 6.29 -3.44 -4.40
N GLY A 158 5.82 -3.19 -3.18
CA GLY A 158 5.98 -4.11 -2.05
C GLY A 158 5.26 -5.45 -2.28
N ALA A 159 4.01 -5.41 -2.72
CA ALA A 159 3.20 -6.58 -3.03
C ALA A 159 3.80 -7.41 -4.17
N THR A 160 4.32 -6.78 -5.23
CA THR A 160 4.99 -7.50 -6.33
C THR A 160 6.30 -8.12 -5.89
N LEU A 161 7.14 -7.40 -5.13
CA LEU A 161 8.37 -7.96 -4.55
C LEU A 161 8.04 -9.20 -3.71
N HIS A 162 7.02 -9.09 -2.87
CA HIS A 162 6.69 -10.13 -1.93
C HIS A 162 6.05 -11.37 -2.57
N SER A 163 5.09 -11.17 -3.47
CA SER A 163 4.49 -12.25 -4.24
C SER A 163 5.50 -12.94 -5.18
N THR A 164 6.45 -12.20 -5.75
CA THR A 164 7.57 -12.79 -6.51
C THR A 164 8.42 -13.70 -5.63
N MET A 165 8.74 -13.26 -4.41
CA MET A 165 9.49 -14.09 -3.45
C MET A 165 8.74 -15.39 -3.14
N HIS A 166 7.42 -15.35 -2.96
CA HIS A 166 6.59 -16.54 -2.78
C HIS A 166 6.59 -17.46 -4.00
N LEU A 167 6.54 -16.90 -5.20
CA LEU A 167 6.61 -17.68 -6.43
C LEU A 167 7.98 -18.37 -6.61
N LEU A 168 9.07 -17.74 -6.15
CA LEU A 168 10.41 -18.30 -6.28
C LEU A 168 10.77 -19.28 -5.15
N THR A 169 10.09 -19.20 -3.99
CA THR A 169 10.36 -20.08 -2.85
C THR A 169 9.56 -21.39 -2.99
N ARG A 170 10.23 -22.55 -2.88
CA ARG A 170 9.55 -23.86 -2.93
C ARG A 170 8.69 -24.08 -1.68
N PRO A 171 7.50 -24.70 -1.80
CA PRO A 171 6.68 -25.06 -0.64
C PRO A 171 7.48 -26.03 0.25
N GLY A 172 7.96 -25.55 1.41
CA GLY A 172 8.72 -26.33 2.39
C GLY A 172 10.02 -25.70 2.92
N GLN A 173 10.52 -24.59 2.35
CA GLN A 173 11.79 -23.96 2.79
C GLN A 173 11.63 -22.61 3.52
N GLY A 174 10.45 -22.33 4.09
CA GLY A 174 10.05 -20.98 4.52
C GLY A 174 9.81 -20.75 6.00
N SER A 175 10.36 -21.56 6.92
CA SER A 175 10.37 -21.17 8.35
C SER A 175 11.64 -21.67 9.05
N PRO A 176 12.59 -20.80 9.41
CA PRO A 176 13.13 -20.88 10.75
C PRO A 176 12.03 -20.42 11.71
N VAL A 177 11.81 -21.24 12.74
CA VAL A 177 11.04 -20.89 13.94
C VAL A 177 11.47 -19.53 14.48
#